data_AF-A0A7C1CSY1-F1
#
_entry.id   AF-A0A7C1CSY1-F1
#
_cell.length_a   1.000
_cell.length_b   1.000
_cell.length_c   1.000
_cell.angle_alpha   90.00
_cell.angle_beta   90.00
_cell.angle_gamma   90.00
#
_symmetry.space_group_name_H-M   'P 1'
#
loop_
_entity.id
_entity.type
_entity.pdbx_description
1 polymer ?
#
loop_
_entity_poly.entity_id
_entity_poly.type
_entity_poly.pdbx_seq_one_letter_code
_entity_poly.pdbx_strand_id
1 'polypeptide(L)'
;MALVVMYHTLPPQIVANLINPAACTFFFLSGLISKEGTLRTSLLRRFRQLIVPYYTMASVNILIWLVVKMIVTRDELNFMLVDVVLNVLTVRTAVGTIPVNIIPLWFIPAVFVMEIYYSVLSKLRILPVGIALGFASMFFLYGSLPFKLDVALAVLPYFAMGKLVKSLGISTRRVPVIITIVASVLYLIVAAFCNGVYLMEDYFGSSPSLYIFAALVGVIAISGIAQLIEKHAPLKRIFSLFGKRTLFVLGYHIVAGFLVYPIFDFFGDPIEIMERFWYVYWFINMTVVFMLIRFLPEPAITILSGSFLAKRKA
;
A
#
# COMPACT_ATOMS: atom_id res chain seq x y z
N MET A 1 -4.72 1.43 6.10
CA MET A 1 -3.42 2.13 6.30
C MET A 1 -2.67 1.59 7.50
N ALA A 2 -3.28 1.51 8.69
CA ALA A 2 -2.59 1.00 9.89
C ALA A 2 -1.93 -0.38 9.70
N LEU A 3 -2.58 -1.31 9.00
CA LEU A 3 -1.99 -2.62 8.67
C LEU A 3 -0.75 -2.49 7.78
N VAL A 4 -0.75 -1.59 6.79
CA VAL A 4 0.44 -1.35 5.94
C VAL A 4 1.59 -0.82 6.77
N VAL A 5 1.33 0.11 7.69
CA VAL A 5 2.36 0.60 8.62
C VAL A 5 2.93 -0.53 9.47
N MET A 6 2.08 -1.45 9.94
CA MET A 6 2.49 -2.64 10.69
C MET A 6 3.33 -3.62 9.86
N TYR A 7 3.04 -3.78 8.57
CA TYR A 7 3.86 -4.63 7.70
C TYR A 7 5.30 -4.10 7.58
N HIS A 8 5.45 -2.77 7.54
CA HIS A 8 6.75 -2.11 7.42
C HIS A 8 7.46 -1.88 8.76
N THR A 9 7.00 -2.51 9.85
CA THR A 9 7.70 -2.51 11.15
C THR A 9 8.46 -3.80 11.42
N LEU A 10 8.81 -4.55 10.35
CA LEU A 10 9.50 -5.84 10.40
C LEU A 10 8.85 -6.84 11.38
N PRO A 11 7.51 -7.05 11.31
CA PRO A 11 6.87 -7.99 12.20
C PRO A 11 7.28 -9.44 11.83
N PRO A 12 7.18 -10.40 12.76
CA PRO A 12 7.42 -11.80 12.47
C PRO A 12 6.62 -12.28 11.25
N GLN A 13 7.17 -13.24 10.49
CA GLN A 13 6.58 -13.67 9.22
C GLN A 13 5.10 -14.07 9.35
N ILE A 14 4.70 -14.68 10.47
CA ILE A 14 3.30 -15.03 10.72
C ILE A 14 2.37 -13.80 10.69
N VAL A 15 2.81 -12.67 11.24
CA VAL A 15 2.06 -11.39 11.23
C VAL A 15 2.13 -10.75 9.84
N ALA A 16 3.28 -10.79 9.18
CA ALA A 16 3.43 -10.29 7.81
C ALA A 16 2.49 -11.02 6.83
N ASN A 17 2.36 -12.34 6.96
CA ASN A 17 1.44 -13.19 6.20
C ASN A 17 -0.03 -12.80 6.42
N LEU A 18 -0.40 -12.33 7.61
CA LEU A 18 -1.74 -11.82 7.90
C LEU A 18 -2.01 -10.45 7.30
N ILE A 19 -1.00 -9.69 6.89
CA ILE A 19 -1.18 -8.33 6.34
C ILE A 19 -1.13 -8.34 4.82
N ASN A 20 -0.28 -9.16 4.23
CA ASN A 20 -0.04 -9.21 2.79
C ASN A 20 -1.33 -9.41 1.95
N PRO A 21 -2.18 -10.42 2.22
CA PRO A 21 -3.43 -10.59 1.48
C PRO A 21 -4.44 -9.46 1.77
N ALA A 22 -4.42 -8.87 2.97
CA ALA A 22 -5.28 -7.72 3.30
C ALA A 22 -4.96 -6.49 2.44
N ALA A 23 -3.74 -6.37 1.89
CA ALA A 23 -3.37 -5.28 0.99
C ALA A 23 -4.26 -5.23 -0.27
N CYS A 24 -4.77 -6.38 -0.74
CA CYS A 24 -5.74 -6.45 -1.85
C CYS A 24 -7.03 -5.65 -1.58
N THR A 25 -7.37 -5.43 -0.31
CA THR A 25 -8.51 -4.58 0.09
C THR A 25 -8.35 -3.15 -0.41
N PHE A 26 -7.13 -2.61 -0.51
CA PHE A 26 -6.95 -1.26 -1.06
C PHE A 26 -7.28 -1.19 -2.54
N PHE A 27 -6.91 -2.19 -3.34
CA PHE A 27 -7.23 -2.25 -4.76
C PHE A 27 -8.74 -2.41 -4.97
N PHE A 28 -9.40 -3.25 -4.15
CA PHE A 28 -10.85 -3.36 -4.10
C PHE A 28 -11.54 -2.02 -3.73
N LEU A 29 -11.08 -1.35 -2.67
CA LEU A 29 -11.59 -0.05 -2.26
C LEU A 29 -11.37 1.02 -3.36
N SER A 30 -10.24 0.98 -4.06
CA SER A 30 -9.98 1.85 -5.20
C SER A 30 -11.02 1.66 -6.30
N GLY A 31 -11.41 0.42 -6.59
CA GLY A 31 -12.50 0.08 -7.51
C GLY A 31 -13.85 0.63 -7.06
N LEU A 32 -14.18 0.45 -5.78
CA LEU A 32 -15.41 0.98 -5.17
C LEU A 32 -15.52 2.52 -5.27
N ILE A 33 -14.45 3.25 -4.99
CA ILE A 33 -14.47 4.72 -4.98
C ILE A 33 -14.25 5.33 -6.37
N SER A 34 -13.70 4.57 -7.32
CA SER A 34 -13.38 5.06 -8.67
C SER A 34 -14.64 5.57 -9.38
N LYS A 35 -14.56 6.80 -9.91
CA LYS A 35 -15.63 7.46 -10.66
C LYS A 35 -15.51 7.19 -12.15
N GLU A 36 -16.64 7.03 -12.81
CA GLU A 36 -16.70 6.93 -14.27
C GLU A 36 -16.52 8.30 -14.92
N GLY A 37 -15.99 8.30 -16.15
CA GLY A 37 -15.69 9.49 -16.92
C GLY A 37 -15.01 9.11 -18.24
N THR A 38 -14.81 10.09 -19.12
CA THR A 38 -14.10 9.82 -20.38
C THR A 38 -12.65 9.41 -20.09
N LEU A 39 -12.11 8.46 -20.86
CA LEU A 39 -10.78 7.90 -20.63
C LEU A 39 -9.71 9.00 -20.47
N ARG A 40 -9.68 9.98 -21.36
CA ARG A 40 -8.73 11.10 -21.31
C ARG A 40 -8.84 11.93 -20.02
N THR A 41 -10.05 12.32 -19.64
CA THR A 41 -10.25 13.18 -18.45
C THR A 41 -10.00 12.42 -17.16
N SER A 42 -10.38 11.14 -17.12
CA SER A 42 -10.11 10.26 -15.97
C SER A 42 -8.60 10.05 -15.81
N LEU A 43 -7.87 9.73 -16.89
CA LEU A 43 -6.42 9.52 -16.83
C LEU A 43 -5.66 10.77 -16.41
N LEU A 44 -5.97 11.93 -16.98
CA LEU A 44 -5.28 13.18 -16.59
C LEU A 44 -5.54 13.53 -15.12
N ARG A 45 -6.77 13.32 -14.63
CA ARG A 45 -7.11 13.50 -13.21
C ARG A 45 -6.33 12.53 -12.34
N ARG A 46 -6.27 11.25 -12.70
CA ARG A 46 -5.55 10.21 -11.94
C ARG A 46 -4.04 10.43 -11.95
N PHE A 47 -3.48 10.85 -13.07
CA PHE A 47 -2.07 11.22 -13.17
C PHE A 47 -1.70 12.31 -12.14
N ARG A 48 -2.51 13.37 -12.04
CA ARG A 48 -2.34 14.44 -11.03
C ARG A 48 -2.58 13.97 -9.59
N GLN A 49 -3.40 12.94 -9.39
CA GLN A 49 -3.76 12.42 -8.07
C GLN A 49 -2.82 11.31 -7.56
N LEU A 50 -2.05 10.68 -8.45
CA LEU A 50 -1.22 9.52 -8.12
C LEU A 50 0.23 9.73 -8.55
N ILE A 51 0.49 9.95 -9.84
CA ILE A 51 1.86 10.05 -10.38
C ILE A 51 2.59 11.31 -9.87
N VAL A 52 1.91 12.46 -9.81
CA VAL A 52 2.52 13.67 -9.24
C VAL A 52 2.85 13.50 -7.75
N PRO A 53 1.92 13.01 -6.89
CA PRO A 53 2.25 12.61 -5.52
C PRO A 53 3.41 11.63 -5.39
N TYR A 54 3.46 10.60 -6.25
CA TYR A 54 4.54 9.62 -6.26
C TYR A 54 5.90 10.28 -6.42
N TYR A 55 6.11 11.04 -7.50
CA TYR A 55 7.41 11.68 -7.75
C TYR A 55 7.74 12.73 -6.69
N THR A 56 6.73 13.47 -6.20
CA THR A 56 6.95 14.44 -5.10
C THR A 56 7.47 13.75 -3.85
N MET A 57 6.79 12.71 -3.39
CA MET A 57 7.18 11.96 -2.19
C MET A 57 8.51 11.22 -2.39
N ALA A 58 8.76 10.67 -3.58
CA ALA A 58 10.02 9.99 -3.89
C ALA A 58 11.20 10.97 -3.85
N SER A 59 11.06 12.18 -4.41
CA SER A 59 12.10 13.21 -4.33
C SER A 59 12.40 13.61 -2.88
N VAL A 60 11.37 13.82 -2.05
CA VAL A 60 11.59 14.11 -0.61
C VAL A 60 12.27 12.94 0.08
N ASN A 61 11.87 11.71 -0.20
CA ASN A 61 12.46 10.51 0.41
C ASN A 61 13.91 10.27 -0.02
N ILE A 62 14.29 10.63 -1.25
CA ILE A 62 15.70 10.64 -1.69
C ILE A 62 16.51 11.62 -0.85
N LEU A 63 16.00 12.84 -0.62
CA LEU A 63 16.69 13.83 0.22
C LEU A 63 16.87 13.33 1.65
N ILE A 64 15.82 12.72 2.23
CA ILE A 64 15.87 12.13 3.57
C ILE A 64 16.93 11.03 3.63
N TRP A 65 16.94 10.12 2.66
CA TRP A 65 17.94 9.04 2.59
C TRP A 65 19.36 9.61 2.50
N LEU A 66 19.61 10.64 1.67
CA LEU A 66 20.92 11.27 1.58
C LEU A 66 21.37 11.86 2.93
N VAL A 67 20.46 12.48 3.68
CA VAL A 67 20.77 13.00 5.03
C VAL A 67 21.11 11.85 5.99
N VAL A 68 20.32 10.78 6.01
CA VAL A 68 20.56 9.63 6.88
C VAL A 68 21.88 8.93 6.52
N LYS A 69 22.18 8.78 5.23
CA LYS A 69 23.44 8.19 4.72
C LYS A 69 24.69 8.96 5.18
N MET A 70 24.58 10.27 5.43
CA MET A 70 25.69 11.07 5.97
C MET A 70 25.93 10.83 7.47
N ILE A 71 24.92 10.36 8.20
CA ILE A 71 24.97 10.18 9.66
C ILE A 71 25.25 8.73 10.02
N VAL A 72 24.69 7.79 9.25
CA VAL A 72 24.72 6.35 9.52
C VAL A 72 25.48 5.64 8.41
N THR A 73 26.60 5.00 8.77
CA THR A 73 27.42 4.20 7.85
C THR A 73 27.05 2.73 7.95
N ARG A 74 26.05 2.31 7.16
CA ARG A 74 25.60 0.91 7.04
C ARG A 74 25.47 0.53 5.57
N ASP A 75 25.83 -0.71 5.23
CA ASP A 75 25.83 -1.21 3.85
C ASP A 75 24.44 -1.15 3.19
N GLU A 76 23.39 -1.34 3.98
CA GLU A 76 21.98 -1.24 3.54
C GLU A 76 21.57 0.16 3.07
N LEU A 77 22.35 1.19 3.41
CA LEU A 77 22.13 2.56 2.94
C LEU A 77 23.03 2.90 1.76
N ASN A 78 23.93 2.00 1.37
CA ASN A 78 24.98 2.27 0.40
C ASN A 78 24.53 2.01 -1.05
N PHE A 79 23.53 2.76 -1.49
CA PHE A 79 23.13 2.80 -2.90
C PHE A 79 23.85 3.94 -3.65
N MET A 80 24.07 3.75 -4.95
CA MET A 80 24.49 4.83 -5.85
C MET A 80 23.28 5.73 -6.17
N LEU A 81 23.48 7.06 -6.11
CA LEU A 81 22.39 8.03 -6.35
C LEU A 81 21.77 7.86 -7.75
N VAL A 82 22.59 7.58 -8.76
CA VAL A 82 22.12 7.38 -10.14
C VAL A 82 21.16 6.20 -10.24
N ASP A 83 21.49 5.07 -9.61
CA ASP A 83 20.63 3.88 -9.61
C ASP A 83 19.32 4.16 -8.89
N VAL A 84 19.37 4.83 -7.73
CA VAL A 84 18.17 5.24 -6.98
C VAL A 84 17.27 6.10 -7.85
N VAL A 85 17.82 7.11 -8.53
CA VAL A 85 17.04 8.00 -9.41
C VAL A 85 16.44 7.22 -10.59
N LEU A 86 17.19 6.37 -11.27
CA LEU A 86 16.69 5.56 -12.39
C LEU A 86 15.59 4.59 -11.94
N ASN A 87 15.75 3.96 -10.78
CA ASN A 87 14.76 3.07 -10.19
C ASN A 87 13.48 3.82 -9.76
N VAL A 88 13.59 5.05 -9.24
CA VAL A 88 12.41 5.91 -8.99
C VAL A 88 11.72 6.30 -10.30
N LEU A 89 12.48 6.74 -11.31
CA LEU A 89 11.90 7.17 -12.58
C LEU A 89 11.11 6.06 -13.27
N THR A 90 11.60 4.82 -13.17
CA THR A 90 10.99 3.62 -13.75
C THR A 90 10.10 2.85 -12.77
N VAL A 91 9.94 3.32 -11.53
CA VAL A 91 9.21 2.65 -10.43
C VAL A 91 9.68 1.21 -10.18
N ARG A 92 10.96 0.92 -10.45
CA ARG A 92 11.61 -0.34 -10.09
C ARG A 92 12.03 -0.28 -8.63
N THR A 93 11.03 -0.38 -7.77
CA THR A 93 11.18 -0.40 -6.32
C THR A 93 11.13 -1.86 -5.91
N ALA A 94 12.20 -2.38 -5.31
CA ALA A 94 12.28 -3.73 -4.76
C ALA A 94 13.31 -3.73 -3.63
N VAL A 95 13.26 -4.73 -2.74
CA VAL A 95 14.27 -4.84 -1.68
C VAL A 95 15.66 -4.97 -2.30
N GLY A 96 16.65 -4.28 -1.75
CA GLY A 96 18.02 -4.29 -2.27
C GLY A 96 18.27 -3.48 -3.56
N THR A 97 17.26 -2.79 -4.11
CA THR A 97 17.43 -1.93 -5.32
C THR A 97 17.36 -0.44 -5.03
N ILE A 98 16.75 -0.06 -3.91
CA ILE A 98 16.48 1.32 -3.52
C ILE A 98 16.35 1.43 -2.00
N PRO A 99 16.60 2.61 -1.39
CA PRO A 99 16.35 2.83 0.03
C PRO A 99 14.94 2.44 0.49
N VAL A 100 14.86 1.78 1.64
CA VAL A 100 13.62 1.16 2.15
C VAL A 100 12.48 2.15 2.39
N ASN A 101 12.76 3.42 2.65
CA ASN A 101 11.73 4.46 2.80
C ASN A 101 11.01 4.80 1.50
N ILE A 102 11.62 4.54 0.35
CA ILE A 102 11.02 4.81 -0.97
C ILE A 102 10.14 3.65 -1.41
N ILE A 103 10.44 2.42 -0.95
CA ILE A 103 9.77 1.17 -1.35
C ILE A 103 8.25 1.31 -1.34
N PRO A 104 7.55 1.70 -0.25
CA PRO A 104 6.07 1.68 -0.19
C PRO A 104 5.37 2.55 -1.24
N LEU A 105 6.07 3.51 -1.85
CA LEU A 105 5.53 4.38 -2.87
C LEU A 105 5.16 3.61 -4.16
N TRP A 106 5.68 2.40 -4.36
CA TRP A 106 5.36 1.50 -5.47
C TRP A 106 3.86 1.33 -5.72
N PHE A 107 3.09 1.34 -4.63
CA PHE A 107 1.65 1.13 -4.65
C PHE A 107 0.93 2.21 -5.47
N ILE A 108 1.43 3.45 -5.48
CA ILE A 108 0.76 4.58 -6.11
C ILE A 108 0.78 4.45 -7.65
N PRO A 109 1.93 4.23 -8.32
CA PRO A 109 1.93 3.95 -9.75
C PRO A 109 1.23 2.64 -10.10
N ALA A 110 1.32 1.59 -9.26
CA ALA A 110 0.61 0.34 -9.51
C ALA A 110 -0.91 0.54 -9.61
N VAL A 111 -1.51 1.33 -8.71
CA VAL A 111 -2.94 1.71 -8.79
C VAL A 111 -3.24 2.50 -10.07
N PHE A 112 -2.36 3.42 -10.46
CA PHE A 112 -2.55 4.20 -11.69
C PHE A 112 -2.54 3.31 -12.94
N VAL A 113 -1.58 2.39 -13.06
CA VAL A 113 -1.46 1.45 -14.18
C VAL A 113 -2.64 0.48 -14.20
N MET A 114 -3.04 -0.04 -13.04
CA MET A 114 -4.19 -0.94 -12.95
C MET A 114 -5.49 -0.25 -13.41
N GLU A 115 -5.67 1.04 -13.12
CA GLU A 115 -6.81 1.81 -13.65
C GLU A 115 -6.74 1.99 -15.18
N ILE A 116 -5.54 2.11 -15.76
CA ILE A 116 -5.34 2.11 -17.21
C ILE A 116 -5.76 0.76 -17.78
N TYR A 117 -5.28 -0.36 -17.21
CA TYR A 117 -5.67 -1.71 -17.64
C TYR A 117 -7.17 -1.88 -17.61
N TYR A 118 -7.81 -1.58 -16.49
CA TYR A 118 -9.27 -1.67 -16.38
C TYR A 118 -9.97 -0.84 -17.45
N SER A 119 -9.56 0.42 -17.65
CA SER A 119 -10.21 1.34 -18.59
C SER A 119 -10.06 0.90 -20.04
N VAL A 120 -8.85 0.47 -20.44
CA VAL A 120 -8.55 0.02 -21.81
C VAL A 120 -9.28 -1.30 -22.10
N LEU A 121 -9.15 -2.29 -21.21
CA LEU A 121 -9.76 -3.61 -21.40
C LEU A 121 -11.29 -3.54 -21.39
N SER A 122 -11.89 -2.68 -20.55
CA SER A 122 -13.33 -2.43 -20.56
C SER A 122 -13.80 -1.80 -21.87
N LYS A 123 -13.05 -0.81 -22.39
CA LYS A 123 -13.37 -0.16 -23.66
C LYS A 123 -13.28 -1.12 -24.84
N LEU A 124 -12.30 -2.03 -24.80
CA LEU A 124 -12.11 -3.08 -25.81
C LEU A 124 -13.05 -4.29 -25.61
N ARG A 125 -13.89 -4.30 -24.57
CA ARG A 125 -14.81 -5.40 -24.23
C ARG A 125 -14.12 -6.76 -23.97
N ILE A 126 -12.86 -6.72 -23.53
CA ILE A 126 -12.04 -7.90 -23.20
C ILE A 126 -11.63 -7.93 -21.72
N LEU A 127 -12.31 -7.15 -20.86
CA LEU A 127 -12.05 -7.14 -19.41
C LEU A 127 -12.05 -8.55 -18.77
N PRO A 128 -12.95 -9.50 -19.11
CA PRO A 128 -12.89 -10.85 -18.56
C PRO A 128 -11.56 -11.57 -18.85
N VAL A 129 -10.97 -11.34 -20.04
CA VAL A 129 -9.66 -11.89 -20.40
C VAL A 129 -8.58 -11.30 -19.50
N GLY A 130 -8.60 -9.98 -19.28
CA GLY A 130 -7.64 -9.35 -18.37
C GLY A 130 -7.78 -9.79 -16.91
N ILE A 131 -9.00 -10.05 -16.44
CA ILE A 131 -9.24 -10.62 -15.10
C ILE A 131 -8.65 -12.04 -15.01
N ALA A 132 -8.91 -12.88 -16.03
CA ALA A 132 -8.35 -14.23 -16.08
C ALA A 132 -6.81 -14.21 -16.13
N LEU A 133 -6.22 -13.32 -16.93
CA LEU A 133 -4.78 -13.10 -16.99
C LEU A 133 -4.21 -12.57 -15.68
N GLY A 134 -4.93 -11.70 -14.97
CA GLY A 134 -4.52 -11.20 -13.65
C GLY A 134 -4.49 -12.28 -12.58
N PHE A 135 -5.43 -13.23 -12.59
CA PHE A 135 -5.32 -14.41 -11.72
C PHE A 135 -4.21 -15.34 -12.18
N ALA A 136 -4.09 -15.60 -13.49
CA ALA A 136 -3.05 -16.47 -14.03
C ALA A 136 -1.64 -15.93 -13.77
N SER A 137 -1.43 -14.61 -13.83
CA SER A 137 -0.12 -14.01 -13.58
C SER A 137 0.41 -14.35 -12.19
N MET A 138 -0.47 -14.45 -11.18
CA MET A 138 -0.07 -14.82 -9.82
C MET A 138 0.56 -16.22 -9.71
N PHE A 139 0.36 -17.09 -10.70
CA PHE A 139 0.93 -18.44 -10.72
C PHE A 139 2.21 -18.54 -11.54
N PHE A 140 2.39 -17.68 -12.54
CA PHE A 140 3.40 -17.88 -13.59
C PHE A 140 4.36 -16.71 -13.79
N LEU A 141 3.97 -15.51 -13.37
CA LEU A 141 4.81 -14.33 -13.45
C LEU A 141 5.40 -14.05 -12.07
N TYR A 142 6.62 -13.57 -12.06
CA TYR A 142 7.31 -13.07 -10.88
C TYR A 142 8.23 -11.93 -11.32
N GLY A 143 8.35 -10.89 -10.50
CA GLY A 143 9.30 -9.82 -10.78
C GLY A 143 8.86 -8.44 -10.33
N SER A 144 9.62 -7.45 -10.78
CA SER A 144 9.34 -6.05 -10.53
C SER A 144 9.53 -5.27 -11.83
N LEU A 145 8.60 -5.47 -12.77
CA LEU A 145 8.57 -4.75 -14.03
C LEU A 145 8.47 -3.22 -13.77
N PRO A 146 9.02 -2.40 -14.68
CA PRO A 146 8.87 -0.95 -14.60
C PRO A 146 7.40 -0.55 -14.44
N PHE A 147 7.12 0.48 -13.66
CA PHE A 147 5.78 0.95 -13.34
C PHE A 147 4.87 -0.09 -12.67
N LYS A 148 5.42 -1.21 -12.19
CA LYS A 148 4.69 -2.30 -11.56
C LYS A 148 3.58 -2.85 -12.46
N LEU A 149 3.89 -3.01 -13.76
CA LEU A 149 2.97 -3.55 -14.77
C LEU A 149 2.46 -4.95 -14.40
N ASP A 150 3.36 -5.78 -13.90
CA ASP A 150 3.10 -7.11 -13.34
C ASP A 150 2.08 -7.05 -12.20
N VAL A 151 2.41 -6.33 -11.12
CA VAL A 151 1.53 -6.24 -9.95
C VAL A 151 0.19 -5.59 -10.30
N ALA A 152 0.19 -4.58 -11.17
CA ALA A 152 -1.02 -3.92 -11.64
C ALA A 152 -1.97 -4.88 -12.38
N LEU A 153 -1.43 -5.84 -13.14
CA LEU A 153 -2.20 -6.89 -13.80
C LEU A 153 -2.73 -7.89 -12.77
N ALA A 154 -1.88 -8.34 -11.84
CA ALA A 154 -2.25 -9.29 -10.81
C ALA A 154 -3.39 -8.77 -9.91
N VAL A 155 -3.38 -7.49 -9.55
CA VAL A 155 -4.41 -6.91 -8.67
C VAL A 155 -5.66 -6.39 -9.39
N LEU A 156 -5.68 -6.42 -10.72
CA LEU A 156 -6.83 -6.01 -11.55
C LEU A 156 -8.15 -6.71 -11.17
N PRO A 157 -8.18 -8.04 -10.87
CA PRO A 157 -9.40 -8.73 -10.45
C PRO A 157 -10.05 -8.11 -9.20
N TYR A 158 -9.26 -7.70 -8.21
CA TYR A 158 -9.79 -7.10 -6.97
C TYR A 158 -10.39 -5.71 -7.23
N PHE A 159 -9.75 -4.91 -8.09
CA PHE A 159 -10.32 -3.63 -8.49
C PHE A 159 -11.62 -3.80 -9.27
N ALA A 160 -11.65 -4.74 -10.23
CA ALA A 160 -12.85 -5.06 -11.00
C ALA A 160 -13.99 -5.54 -10.10
N MET A 161 -13.69 -6.35 -9.08
CA MET A 161 -14.64 -6.76 -8.05
C MET A 161 -15.19 -5.55 -7.28
N GLY A 162 -14.35 -4.58 -6.92
CA GLY A 162 -14.79 -3.33 -6.29
C GLY A 162 -15.76 -2.53 -7.16
N LYS A 163 -15.46 -2.41 -8.46
CA LYS A 163 -16.38 -1.78 -9.43
C LYS A 163 -17.71 -2.52 -9.54
N LEU A 164 -17.69 -3.84 -9.57
CA LEU A 164 -18.89 -4.68 -9.64
C LEU A 164 -19.76 -4.51 -8.38
N VAL A 165 -19.17 -4.56 -7.19
CA VAL A 165 -19.91 -4.35 -5.93
C VAL A 165 -20.56 -2.97 -5.89
N LYS A 166 -19.89 -1.95 -6.42
CA LYS A 166 -20.44 -0.60 -6.57
C LYS A 166 -21.63 -0.59 -7.53
N SER A 167 -21.51 -1.19 -8.72
CA SER A 167 -22.58 -1.19 -9.72
C SER A 167 -23.81 -1.98 -9.28
N LEU A 168 -23.64 -2.99 -8.43
CA LEU A 168 -24.72 -3.75 -7.82
C LEU A 168 -25.41 -3.00 -6.65
N GLY A 169 -24.93 -1.82 -6.24
CA GLY A 169 -25.48 -1.07 -5.12
C GLY A 169 -25.28 -1.74 -3.76
N ILE A 170 -24.35 -2.69 -3.66
CA ILE A 170 -24.08 -3.46 -2.43
C ILE A 170 -23.14 -2.68 -1.48
N SER A 171 -22.39 -1.71 -2.00
CA SER A 171 -21.37 -0.96 -1.25
C SER A 171 -21.91 -0.21 -0.02
N THR A 172 -23.19 0.12 0.02
CA THR A 172 -23.85 0.80 1.15
C THR A 172 -24.42 -0.16 2.18
N ARG A 173 -24.48 -1.46 1.87
CA ARG A 173 -25.00 -2.48 2.80
C ARG A 173 -24.00 -2.76 3.89
N ARG A 174 -24.50 -2.90 5.12
CA ARG A 174 -23.67 -3.34 6.24
C ARG A 174 -23.32 -4.81 6.09
N VAL A 175 -22.07 -5.17 6.38
CA VAL A 175 -21.66 -6.57 6.52
C VAL A 175 -22.21 -7.05 7.87
N PRO A 176 -23.01 -8.13 7.91
CA PRO A 176 -23.51 -8.69 9.16
C PRO A 176 -22.34 -9.05 10.10
N VAL A 177 -22.56 -8.90 11.42
CA VAL A 177 -21.52 -9.18 12.43
C VAL A 177 -21.08 -10.64 12.36
N ILE A 178 -22.02 -11.58 12.20
CA ILE A 178 -21.70 -13.01 12.06
C ILE A 178 -20.83 -13.26 10.83
N ILE A 179 -21.17 -12.68 9.68
CA ILE A 179 -20.35 -12.79 8.45
C ILE A 179 -18.97 -12.18 8.68
N THR A 180 -18.88 -11.05 9.39
CA THR A 180 -17.60 -10.42 9.75
C THR A 180 -16.74 -11.34 10.61
N ILE A 181 -17.32 -11.99 11.63
CA ILE A 181 -16.61 -12.93 12.51
C ILE A 181 -16.14 -14.15 11.71
N VAL A 182 -17.04 -14.78 10.95
CA VAL A 182 -16.72 -15.96 10.13
C VAL A 182 -15.63 -15.63 9.10
N ALA A 183 -15.76 -14.52 8.38
CA ALA A 183 -14.74 -14.07 7.44
C ALA A 183 -13.42 -13.75 8.13
N SER A 184 -13.43 -13.16 9.33
CA SER A 184 -12.20 -12.87 10.08
C SER A 184 -11.50 -14.14 10.53
N VAL A 185 -12.23 -15.13 11.06
CA VAL A 185 -11.66 -16.43 11.47
C VAL A 185 -11.09 -17.16 10.26
N LEU A 186 -11.87 -17.25 9.17
CA LEU A 186 -11.42 -17.89 7.94
C LEU A 186 -10.20 -17.18 7.34
N TYR A 187 -10.20 -15.85 7.35
CA TYR A 187 -9.06 -15.04 6.90
C TYR A 187 -7.80 -15.37 7.70
N LEU A 188 -7.88 -15.39 9.04
CA LEU A 188 -6.75 -15.69 9.91
C LEU A 188 -6.18 -17.08 9.64
N ILE A 189 -7.05 -18.08 9.49
CA ILE A 189 -6.64 -19.46 9.18
C ILE A 189 -5.91 -19.49 7.84
N VAL A 190 -6.54 -19.01 6.76
CA VAL A 190 -6.00 -19.12 5.40
C VAL A 190 -4.73 -18.29 5.25
N ALA A 191 -4.71 -17.06 5.75
CA ALA A 191 -3.56 -16.16 5.65
C ALA A 191 -2.35 -16.68 6.44
N ALA A 192 -2.53 -17.41 7.54
CA ALA A 192 -1.42 -18.03 8.28
C ALA A 192 -0.62 -19.03 7.42
N PHE A 193 -1.24 -19.64 6.41
CA PHE A 193 -0.59 -20.57 5.48
C PHE A 193 -0.09 -19.90 4.19
N CYS A 194 -0.32 -18.59 3.99
CA CYS A 194 0.22 -17.82 2.87
C CYS A 194 1.69 -17.46 3.13
N ASN A 195 2.59 -18.43 3.02
CA ASN A 195 4.02 -18.22 3.27
C ASN A 195 4.76 -17.61 2.08
N GLY A 196 5.69 -16.69 2.39
CA GLY A 196 6.65 -16.14 1.43
C GLY A 196 6.04 -15.17 0.42
N VAL A 197 4.93 -14.51 0.73
CA VAL A 197 4.29 -13.59 -0.22
C VAL A 197 4.99 -12.23 -0.23
N TYR A 198 5.29 -11.71 -1.42
CA TYR A 198 5.79 -10.36 -1.67
C TYR A 198 4.99 -9.73 -2.80
N LEU A 199 3.84 -9.13 -2.47
CA LEU A 199 2.93 -8.53 -3.45
C LEU A 199 3.62 -7.46 -4.33
N MET A 200 4.58 -6.73 -3.76
CA MET A 200 5.36 -5.73 -4.49
C MET A 200 6.19 -6.32 -5.64
N GLU A 201 6.62 -7.56 -5.50
CA GLU A 201 7.50 -8.28 -6.44
C GLU A 201 6.71 -9.34 -7.22
N ASP A 202 5.39 -9.17 -7.28
CA ASP A 202 4.44 -10.08 -7.95
C ASP A 202 4.64 -11.56 -7.56
N TYR A 203 5.09 -11.79 -6.32
CA TYR A 203 5.39 -13.13 -5.82
C TYR A 203 4.37 -13.56 -4.77
N PHE A 204 3.63 -14.63 -5.07
CA PHE A 204 2.49 -15.08 -4.27
C PHE A 204 2.76 -16.38 -3.48
N GLY A 205 4.05 -16.69 -3.28
CA GLY A 205 4.50 -17.86 -2.52
C GLY A 205 4.22 -19.19 -3.24
N SER A 206 4.29 -20.28 -2.48
CA SER A 206 4.10 -21.65 -3.00
C SER A 206 2.64 -22.00 -3.30
N SER A 207 1.68 -21.21 -2.86
CA SER A 207 0.25 -21.47 -3.02
C SER A 207 -0.52 -20.20 -3.40
N PRO A 208 -0.40 -19.73 -4.67
CA PRO A 208 -1.12 -18.53 -5.12
C PRO A 208 -2.64 -18.64 -5.00
N SER A 209 -3.21 -19.85 -5.16
CA SER A 209 -4.64 -20.10 -4.95
C SER A 209 -5.10 -19.77 -3.53
N LEU A 210 -4.29 -20.15 -2.54
CA LEU A 210 -4.54 -19.84 -1.13
C LEU A 210 -4.47 -18.33 -0.88
N TYR A 211 -3.49 -17.65 -1.49
CA TYR A 211 -3.40 -16.18 -1.43
C TYR A 211 -4.64 -15.51 -2.02
N ILE A 212 -5.09 -15.95 -3.20
CA ILE A 212 -6.30 -15.42 -3.84
C ILE A 212 -7.50 -15.56 -2.91
N PHE A 213 -7.68 -16.74 -2.31
CA PHE A 213 -8.77 -16.99 -1.37
C PHE A 213 -8.65 -16.12 -0.11
N ALA A 214 -7.44 -16.03 0.48
CA ALA A 214 -7.16 -15.17 1.62
C ALA A 214 -7.50 -13.71 1.33
N ALA A 215 -7.09 -13.19 0.17
CA ALA A 215 -7.37 -11.82 -0.24
C ALA A 215 -8.88 -11.55 -0.39
N LEU A 216 -9.64 -12.48 -1.01
CA LEU A 216 -11.09 -12.35 -1.16
C LEU A 216 -11.83 -12.34 0.18
N VAL A 217 -11.51 -13.29 1.06
CA VAL A 217 -12.09 -13.36 2.41
C VAL A 217 -11.64 -12.15 3.25
N GLY A 218 -10.38 -11.72 3.07
CA GLY A 218 -9.80 -10.54 3.70
C GLY A 218 -10.55 -9.26 3.36
N VAL A 219 -10.98 -9.07 2.11
CA VAL A 219 -11.82 -7.92 1.72
C VAL A 219 -13.08 -7.86 2.58
N ILE A 220 -13.76 -9.00 2.80
CA ILE A 220 -14.98 -9.07 3.61
C ILE A 220 -14.67 -8.81 5.08
N ALA A 221 -13.65 -9.48 5.63
CA ALA A 221 -13.22 -9.34 7.01
C ALA A 221 -12.84 -7.90 7.35
N ILE A 222 -11.94 -7.29 6.57
CA ILE A 222 -11.47 -5.92 6.78
C ILE A 222 -12.61 -4.91 6.61
N SER A 223 -13.50 -5.10 5.63
CA SER A 223 -14.66 -4.23 5.45
C SER A 223 -15.63 -4.31 6.63
N GLY A 224 -15.92 -5.51 7.13
CA GLY A 224 -16.77 -5.71 8.30
C GLY A 224 -16.16 -5.14 9.58
N ILE A 225 -14.86 -5.38 9.82
CA ILE A 225 -14.11 -4.79 10.95
C ILE A 225 -14.13 -3.27 10.88
N ALA A 226 -13.91 -2.67 9.71
CA ALA A 226 -13.97 -1.23 9.54
C ALA A 226 -15.35 -0.66 9.94
N GLN A 227 -16.44 -1.32 9.54
CA GLN A 227 -17.81 -0.92 9.92
C GLN A 227 -18.09 -1.08 11.43
N LEU A 228 -17.46 -2.05 12.09
CA LEU A 228 -17.54 -2.20 13.55
C LEU A 228 -16.78 -1.09 14.28
N ILE A 229 -15.55 -0.79 13.82
CA ILE A 229 -14.71 0.29 14.36
C ILE A 229 -15.40 1.65 14.24
N GLU A 230 -16.12 1.89 13.14
CA GLU A 230 -16.87 3.13 12.91
C GLU A 230 -17.93 3.42 13.98
N LYS A 231 -18.40 2.42 14.74
CA LYS A 231 -19.35 2.60 15.84
C LYS A 231 -18.71 3.25 17.08
N HIS A 232 -17.39 3.12 17.24
CA HIS A 232 -16.67 3.67 18.39
C HIS A 232 -16.06 5.03 18.02
N ALA A 233 -16.63 6.11 18.56
CA ALA A 233 -16.28 7.48 18.19
C ALA A 233 -14.78 7.82 18.30
N PRO A 234 -14.04 7.41 19.35
CA PRO A 234 -12.59 7.67 19.44
C PRO A 234 -11.81 6.98 18.33
N LEU A 235 -12.06 5.68 18.12
CA LEU A 235 -11.37 4.89 17.09
C LEU A 235 -11.70 5.41 15.69
N LYS A 236 -12.98 5.68 15.41
CA LYS A 236 -13.41 6.30 14.16
C LYS A 236 -12.64 7.58 13.87
N ARG A 237 -12.50 8.48 14.86
CA ARG A 237 -11.78 9.75 14.69
C ARG A 237 -10.31 9.52 14.33
N ILE A 238 -9.63 8.60 15.01
CA ILE A 238 -8.23 8.26 14.76
C ILE A 238 -8.07 7.65 13.36
N PHE A 239 -8.78 6.55 13.05
CA PHE A 239 -8.65 5.89 11.75
C PHE A 239 -9.08 6.78 10.57
N SER A 240 -10.09 7.64 10.78
CA SER A 240 -10.49 8.63 9.77
C SER A 240 -9.40 9.67 9.50
N LEU A 241 -8.62 10.05 10.53
CA LEU A 241 -7.50 10.99 10.36
C LEU A 241 -6.43 10.37 9.45
N PHE A 242 -6.03 9.12 9.73
CA PHE A 242 -5.10 8.37 8.88
C PHE A 242 -5.65 8.19 7.46
N GLY A 243 -6.95 7.88 7.32
CA GLY A 243 -7.60 7.72 6.02
C GLY A 243 -7.61 9.00 5.19
N LYS A 244 -7.92 10.16 5.79
CA LYS A 244 -7.87 11.48 5.12
C LYS A 244 -6.46 11.88 4.71
N ARG A 245 -5.44 11.31 5.36
CA ARG A 245 -4.01 11.60 5.12
C ARG A 245 -3.27 10.42 4.52
N THR A 246 -3.97 9.51 3.84
CA THR A 246 -3.42 8.27 3.27
C THR A 246 -2.14 8.50 2.48
N LEU A 247 -2.09 9.46 1.55
CA LEU A 247 -0.88 9.71 0.75
C LEU A 247 0.31 10.11 1.63
N PHE A 248 0.10 11.02 2.59
CA PHE A 248 1.14 11.44 3.51
C PHE A 248 1.62 10.28 4.39
N VAL A 249 0.71 9.50 4.97
CA VAL A 249 1.09 8.32 5.75
C VAL A 249 1.88 7.33 4.90
N LEU A 250 1.41 7.03 3.69
CA LEU A 250 2.07 6.10 2.78
C LEU A 250 3.51 6.54 2.46
N GLY A 251 3.73 7.83 2.22
CA GLY A 251 5.06 8.34 1.87
C GLY A 251 6.05 8.51 3.02
N TYR A 252 5.59 8.53 4.28
CA TYR A 252 6.45 8.92 5.41
C TYR A 252 6.39 7.99 6.63
N HIS A 253 5.58 6.92 6.62
CA HIS A 253 5.50 6.01 7.77
C HIS A 253 6.79 5.21 8.02
N ILE A 254 7.60 4.92 7.00
CA ILE A 254 8.94 4.31 7.17
C ILE A 254 9.98 5.37 7.55
N VAL A 255 9.85 6.59 7.05
CA VAL A 255 10.73 7.72 7.41
C VAL A 255 10.71 7.98 8.91
N ALA A 256 9.53 7.90 9.55
CA ALA A 256 9.41 7.97 11.00
C ALA A 256 10.34 6.96 11.69
N GLY A 257 10.52 5.80 11.08
CA GLY A 257 11.44 4.76 11.48
C GLY A 257 12.91 5.11 11.37
N PHE A 258 13.29 5.77 10.27
CA PHE A 258 14.66 6.25 10.07
C PHE A 258 15.11 7.28 11.11
N LEU A 259 14.17 8.00 11.75
CA LEU A 259 14.52 8.89 12.87
C LEU A 259 14.92 8.11 14.13
N VAL A 260 14.43 6.87 14.28
CA VAL A 260 14.73 6.00 15.42
C VAL A 260 15.98 5.15 15.15
N TYR A 261 16.30 4.90 13.88
CA TYR A 261 17.44 4.07 13.47
C TYR A 261 18.78 4.50 14.10
N PRO A 262 19.17 5.79 14.17
CA PRO A 262 20.41 6.21 14.85
C PRO A 262 20.41 5.93 16.36
N ILE A 263 19.23 5.94 16.99
CA ILE A 263 19.09 5.62 18.42
C ILE A 263 19.36 4.13 18.62
N PHE A 264 18.77 3.27 17.78
CA PHE A 264 18.99 1.82 17.88
C PHE A 264 20.42 1.41 17.53
N ASP A 265 21.05 2.12 16.58
CA ASP A 265 22.44 1.90 16.17
C ASP A 265 23.42 2.11 17.35
N PHE A 266 23.06 2.99 18.29
CA PHE A 266 23.83 3.19 19.53
C PHE A 266 23.72 2.00 20.51
N PHE A 267 22.59 1.28 20.52
CA PHE A 267 22.33 0.19 21.48
C PHE A 267 22.65 -1.21 20.94
N GLY A 268 22.85 -1.37 19.63
CA GLY A 268 23.12 -2.66 19.00
C GLY A 268 22.81 -2.65 17.51
N ASP A 269 22.50 -3.83 16.96
CA ASP A 269 22.00 -3.94 15.58
C ASP A 269 20.55 -3.41 15.49
N PRO A 270 20.30 -2.32 14.74
CA PRO A 270 18.96 -1.75 14.59
C PRO A 270 17.92 -2.76 14.09
N ILE A 271 18.30 -3.65 13.17
CA ILE A 271 17.37 -4.62 12.58
C ILE A 271 16.94 -5.64 13.61
N GLU A 272 17.90 -6.23 14.33
CA GLU A 272 17.61 -7.22 15.37
C GLU A 272 16.70 -6.63 16.45
N ILE A 273 16.96 -5.38 16.86
CA ILE A 273 16.12 -4.65 17.82
C ILE A 273 14.73 -4.42 17.25
N MET A 274 14.61 -3.98 16.00
CA MET A 274 13.34 -3.74 15.32
C MET A 274 12.51 -5.01 15.16
N GLU A 275 13.13 -6.15 14.81
CA GLU A 275 12.46 -7.44 14.68
C GLU A 275 11.97 -7.95 16.04
N ARG A 276 12.82 -7.86 17.07
CA ARG A 276 12.49 -8.32 18.43
C ARG A 276 11.39 -7.47 19.08
N PHE A 277 11.41 -6.16 18.86
CA PHE A 277 10.48 -5.20 19.45
C PHE A 277 9.55 -4.57 18.41
N TRP A 278 9.19 -5.31 17.36
CA TRP A 278 8.40 -4.84 16.22
C TRP A 278 7.09 -4.14 16.62
N TYR A 279 6.42 -4.61 17.68
CA TYR A 279 5.17 -4.03 18.17
C TYR A 279 5.40 -2.67 18.83
N VAL A 280 6.49 -2.51 19.61
CA VAL A 280 6.89 -1.23 20.18
C VAL A 280 7.23 -0.26 19.07
N TYR A 281 8.02 -0.72 18.09
CA TYR A 281 8.39 0.06 16.92
C TYR A 281 7.17 0.49 16.10
N TRP A 282 6.17 -0.38 15.94
CA TRP A 282 4.88 -0.04 15.32
C TRP A 282 4.15 1.06 16.09
N PHE A 283 4.08 0.98 17.42
CA PHE A 283 3.47 2.04 18.24
C PHE A 283 4.22 3.36 18.11
N ILE A 284 5.56 3.34 18.08
CA ILE A 284 6.38 4.53 17.86
C ILE A 284 6.07 5.14 16.49
N ASN A 285 6.10 4.34 15.40
CA ASN A 285 5.79 4.82 14.05
C ASN A 285 4.39 5.41 13.94
N MET A 286 3.38 4.72 14.49
CA MET A 286 2.00 5.22 14.50
C MET A 286 1.89 6.52 15.28
N THR A 287 2.60 6.65 16.40
CA THR A 287 2.62 7.86 17.23
C THR A 287 3.31 9.02 16.50
N VAL A 288 4.49 8.80 15.93
CA VAL A 288 5.23 9.82 15.16
C VAL A 288 4.39 10.30 13.98
N VAL A 289 3.83 9.39 13.19
CA VAL A 289 2.96 9.74 12.06
C VAL A 289 1.73 10.52 12.54
N PHE A 290 1.12 10.10 13.66
CA PHE A 290 0.00 10.82 14.26
C PHE A 290 0.39 12.25 14.68
N MET A 291 1.53 12.42 15.35
CA MET A 291 2.05 13.74 15.73
C MET A 291 2.34 14.61 14.51
N LEU A 292 3.00 14.06 13.48
CA LEU A 292 3.27 14.79 12.24
C LEU A 292 1.98 15.27 11.58
N ILE A 293 0.96 14.42 11.49
CA ILE A 293 -0.34 14.81 10.94
C ILE A 293 -1.02 15.89 11.81
N ARG A 294 -0.86 15.81 13.14
CA ARG A 294 -1.53 16.70 14.09
C ARG A 294 -0.89 18.08 14.15
N PHE A 295 0.43 18.17 14.05
CA PHE A 295 1.20 19.38 14.28
C PHE A 295 1.70 20.05 12.99
N LEU A 296 1.86 19.31 11.88
CA LEU A 296 2.25 19.96 10.63
C LEU A 296 1.08 20.78 10.04
N PRO A 297 1.34 21.99 9.55
CA PRO A 297 0.35 22.79 8.86
C PRO A 297 -0.20 22.07 7.61
N GLU A 298 -1.49 22.28 7.32
CA GLU A 298 -2.14 21.75 6.11
C GLU A 298 -1.39 22.03 4.79
N PRO A 299 -0.82 23.24 4.57
CA PRO A 299 -0.01 23.49 3.39
C PRO A 299 1.21 22.58 3.31
N ALA A 300 1.90 22.35 4.43
CA ALA A 300 3.09 21.51 4.49
C ALA A 300 2.74 20.05 4.14
N ILE A 301 1.69 19.50 4.76
CA ILE A 301 1.20 18.15 4.44
C ILE A 301 0.80 18.04 2.95
N THR A 302 0.16 19.07 2.40
CA THR A 302 -0.29 19.08 0.99
C THR A 302 0.91 19.10 0.02
N ILE A 303 1.95 19.88 0.33
CA ILE A 303 3.19 19.95 -0.45
C ILE A 303 3.95 18.63 -0.36
N LEU A 304 4.20 18.14 0.86
CA LEU A 304 4.95 16.90 1.10
C LEU A 304 4.28 15.66 0.48
N SER A 305 2.95 15.64 0.41
CA SER A 305 2.21 14.56 -0.25
C SER A 305 2.01 14.77 -1.75
N GLY A 306 2.47 15.88 -2.32
CA GLY A 306 2.26 16.24 -3.73
C GLY A 306 0.79 16.42 -4.14
N SER A 307 -0.11 16.62 -3.18
CA SER A 307 -1.56 16.67 -3.40
C SER A 307 -2.09 18.07 -3.80
N PHE A 308 -1.19 19.02 -4.07
CA PHE A 308 -1.51 20.42 -4.40
C PHE A 308 -2.29 20.57 -5.71
N LEU A 309 -2.11 19.68 -6.69
CA LEU A 309 -2.88 19.70 -7.95
C LEU A 309 -4.26 19.04 -7.82
N ALA A 310 -4.45 18.18 -6.82
CA ALA A 310 -5.71 17.46 -6.62
C ALA A 310 -6.80 18.35 -5.98
N LYS A 311 -6.41 19.35 -5.19
CA LYS A 311 -7.35 20.30 -4.53
C LYS A 311 -7.86 21.42 -5.44
N ARG A 312 -7.21 21.71 -6.57
CA ARG A 312 -7.53 22.87 -7.44
C ARG A 312 -8.82 22.74 -8.27
N LYS A 313 -9.61 21.67 -8.12
CA LYS A 313 -10.91 21.48 -8.79
C LYS A 313 -11.89 20.69 -7.91
N ALA A 314 -12.23 21.25 -6.76
CA ALA A 314 -13.50 20.95 -6.08
C ALA A 314 -14.45 22.12 -6.36
#